data_AF-A0A2P8G681-F1
#
_entry.id   AF-A0A2P8G681-F1
#
_cell.length_a   1.000
_cell.length_b   1.000
_cell.length_c   1.000
_cell.angle_alpha   90.00
_cell.angle_beta   90.00
_cell.angle_gamma   90.00
#
_symmetry.space_group_name_H-M   'P 1'
#
loop_
_entity.id
_entity.type
_entity.pdbx_description
1 polymer ?
#
loop_
_entity_poly.entity_id
_entity_poly.type
_entity_poly.pdbx_seq_one_letter_code
_entity_poly.pdbx_strand_id
1 'polypeptide(L)' 'MVISKILIRYRRDNALSQKQMSDLLGVSQVGYHKWETGTTKIEMEHYCRIATLCDVSLLDLLPRDWQEKIRDELGV' A
#
# COMPACT_ATOMS: atom_id res chain seq x y z
N MET A 1 7.79 -5.68 2.59
CA MET A 1 7.90 -4.48 1.72
C MET A 1 7.60 -3.23 2.55
N VAL A 2 7.88 -2.01 2.06
CA VAL A 2 7.53 -0.76 2.79
C VAL A 2 6.01 -0.67 2.95
N ILE A 3 5.26 -0.84 1.86
CA ILE A 3 3.79 -0.84 1.84
C ILE A 3 3.15 -1.84 2.81
N SER A 4 3.71 -3.06 2.94
CA SER A 4 3.16 -4.07 3.84
C SER A 4 3.29 -3.66 5.32
N LYS A 5 4.39 -2.98 5.69
CA LYS A 5 4.58 -2.45 7.04
C LYS A 5 3.61 -1.31 7.35
N ILE A 6 3.35 -0.43 6.37
CA ILE A 6 2.40 0.68 6.51
C ILE A 6 0.99 0.15 6.74
N LEU A 7 0.54 -0.81 5.91
CA LEU A 7 -0.77 -1.45 6.05
C LEU A 7 -0.94 -2.12 7.42
N ILE A 8 0.05 -2.91 7.87
CA ILE A 8 0.01 -3.58 9.17
C ILE A 8 -0.08 -2.56 10.31
N ARG A 9 0.71 -1.48 10.23
CA ARG A 9 0.73 -0.43 11.25
C ARG A 9 -0.63 0.27 11.33
N TYR A 10 -1.11 0.82 10.21
CA TYR A 10 -2.40 1.51 10.16
C TYR A 10 -3.53 0.63 10.69
N ARG A 11 -3.57 -0.64 10.26
CA ARG A 11 -4.58 -1.60 10.70
C ARG A 11 -4.55 -1.82 12.22
N ARG A 12 -3.36 -1.98 12.81
CA ARG A 12 -3.20 -2.21 14.26
C ARG A 12 -3.50 -0.96 15.09
N ASP A 13 -3.05 0.20 14.64
CA ASP A 13 -3.27 1.48 15.31
C ASP A 13 -4.77 1.83 15.39
N ASN A 14 -5.56 1.36 14.41
CA ASN A 14 -7.02 1.52 14.35
C ASN A 14 -7.80 0.29 14.86
N ALA A 15 -7.15 -0.72 15.45
CA ALA A 15 -7.78 -1.96 15.93
C ALA A 15 -8.65 -2.69 14.87
N LEU A 16 -8.24 -2.62 13.60
CA LEU A 16 -8.96 -3.21 12.47
C LEU A 16 -8.54 -4.67 12.24
N SER A 17 -9.50 -5.50 11.84
CA SER A 17 -9.23 -6.83 11.28
C SER A 17 -8.76 -6.74 9.82
N GLN A 18 -8.14 -7.81 9.31
CA GLN A 18 -7.76 -7.89 7.89
C GLN A 18 -8.98 -7.77 6.96
N LYS A 19 -10.15 -8.24 7.40
CA LYS A 19 -11.41 -8.13 6.67
C LYS A 19 -11.91 -6.68 6.62
N GLN A 20 -11.96 -5.99 7.75
CA GLN A 20 -12.35 -4.58 7.76
C GLN A 20 -11.42 -3.72 6.90
N MET A 21 -10.12 -4.02 6.93
CA MET A 21 -9.16 -3.30 6.08
C MET A 21 -9.34 -3.62 4.59
N SER A 22 -9.66 -4.87 4.23
CA SER A 22 -9.96 -5.22 2.85
C SER A 22 -11.23 -4.53 2.35
N ASP A 23 -12.25 -4.41 3.21
CA ASP A 23 -13.49 -3.71 2.89
C ASP A 23 -13.25 -2.21 2.65
N LEU A 24 -12.42 -1.56 3.47
CA LEU A 24 -12.02 -0.15 3.29
C LEU A 24 -11.27 0.10 1.97
N LEU A 25 -10.46 -0.86 1.55
CA LEU A 25 -9.66 -0.76 0.32
C LEU A 25 -10.41 -1.25 -0.93
N GLY A 26 -11.59 -1.86 -0.75
CA GLY A 26 -12.39 -2.43 -1.83
C GLY A 26 -11.72 -3.64 -2.49
N VAL A 27 -11.05 -4.48 -1.70
CA VAL A 27 -10.38 -5.70 -2.19
C VAL A 27 -10.82 -6.93 -1.40
N SER A 28 -10.52 -8.13 -1.91
CA SER A 28 -10.78 -9.35 -1.16
C SER A 28 -9.89 -9.47 0.08
N GLN A 29 -10.40 -10.07 1.15
CA GLN A 29 -9.62 -10.35 2.36
C GLN A 29 -8.36 -11.18 2.06
N VAL A 30 -8.45 -12.15 1.16
CA VAL A 30 -7.30 -12.97 0.72
C VAL A 30 -6.26 -12.12 0.00
N GLY A 31 -6.70 -11.21 -0.88
CA GLY A 31 -5.82 -10.25 -1.55
C GLY A 31 -5.09 -9.36 -0.54
N TYR A 32 -5.83 -8.79 0.40
CA TYR A 32 -5.26 -7.97 1.47
C TYR A 32 -4.25 -8.75 2.34
N HIS A 33 -4.57 -10.00 2.71
CA HIS A 33 -3.64 -10.86 3.45
C HIS A 33 -2.30 -11.01 2.70
N LYS A 34 -2.36 -11.28 1.38
CA LYS A 34 -1.16 -11.40 0.53
C LYS A 34 -0.35 -10.10 0.48
N TRP A 35 -1.01 -8.94 0.56
CA TRP A 35 -0.32 -7.64 0.63
C TRP A 35 0.44 -7.47 1.94
N GLU A 36 -0.15 -7.83 3.09
CA GLU A 36 0.53 -7.77 4.40
C GLU A 36 1.71 -8.76 4.47
N THR A 37 1.56 -9.97 3.92
CA THR A 37 2.64 -10.98 3.90
C THR A 37 3.67 -10.73 2.80
N GLY A 38 3.36 -9.84 1.85
CA GLY A 38 4.21 -9.51 0.73
C GLY A 38 4.39 -10.62 -0.30
N THR A 39 3.41 -11.50 -0.45
CA THR A 39 3.45 -12.68 -1.33
C THR A 39 2.87 -12.40 -2.72
N THR A 40 2.41 -11.17 -2.98
CA THR A 40 1.88 -10.75 -4.29
C THR A 40 2.23 -9.29 -4.54
N LYS A 41 2.49 -8.96 -5.81
CA LYS A 41 2.72 -7.58 -6.25
C LYS A 41 1.39 -6.81 -6.19
N ILE A 42 1.45 -5.58 -5.70
CA ILE A 42 0.29 -4.68 -5.65
C ILE A 42 0.27 -3.91 -6.97
N GLU A 43 -0.91 -3.83 -7.59
CA GLU A 43 -1.11 -3.04 -8.81
C GLU A 43 -1.16 -1.55 -8.51
N MET A 44 -0.72 -0.73 -9.48
CA MET A 44 -0.55 0.72 -9.31
C MET A 44 -1.82 1.41 -8.77
N GLU A 45 -3.00 1.03 -9.26
CA GLU A 45 -4.29 1.60 -8.84
C GLU A 45 -4.55 1.55 -7.32
N HIS A 46 -3.97 0.56 -6.63
CA HIS A 46 -4.18 0.40 -5.20
C HIS A 46 -3.28 1.31 -4.35
N TYR A 47 -2.12 1.73 -4.85
CA TYR A 47 -1.22 2.60 -4.08
C TYR A 47 -1.87 3.95 -3.77
N CYS A 48 -2.61 4.53 -4.71
CA CYS A 48 -3.31 5.79 -4.47
C CYS A 48 -4.33 5.66 -3.32
N ARG A 49 -5.13 4.59 -3.32
CA ARG A 49 -6.10 4.33 -2.24
C ARG A 49 -5.42 4.11 -0.90
N ILE A 50 -4.32 3.36 -0.89
CA ILE A 50 -3.56 3.07 0.33
C ILE A 50 -2.92 4.35 0.89
N ALA A 51 -2.35 5.18 0.02
CA ALA A 51 -1.74 6.46 0.40
C ALA A 51 -2.79 7.39 1.05
N THR A 52 -3.95 7.54 0.42
CA THR A 52 -5.07 8.33 1.00
C THR A 52 -5.56 7.76 2.32
N LEU A 53 -5.78 6.44 2.40
CA LEU A 53 -6.32 5.80 3.60
C LEU A 53 -5.35 5.87 4.78
N CYS A 54 -4.06 5.65 4.54
CA CYS A 54 -3.05 5.60 5.60
C CYS A 54 -2.44 6.97 5.91
N ASP A 55 -2.87 8.03 5.22
CA ASP A 55 -2.32 9.38 5.29
C ASP A 55 -0.78 9.40 5.12
N VAL A 56 -0.31 8.79 4.03
CA VAL A 56 1.11 8.75 3.67
C VAL A 56 1.34 9.29 2.27
N SER A 57 2.52 9.87 2.03
CA SER A 57 2.94 10.29 0.70
C SER A 57 2.92 9.11 -0.27
N LEU A 58 2.23 9.29 -1.41
CA LEU A 58 2.20 8.29 -2.47
C LEU A 58 3.61 7.94 -2.95
N LEU A 59 4.47 8.95 -3.12
CA LEU A 59 5.84 8.78 -3.60
C LEU A 59 6.67 7.89 -2.66
N ASP A 60 6.52 8.08 -1.35
CA ASP A 60 7.23 7.29 -0.33
C ASP A 60 6.71 5.85 -0.26
N LEU A 61 5.46 5.62 -0.70
CA LEU A 61 4.82 4.32 -0.74
C LEU A 61 5.23 3.49 -1.98
N LEU A 62 5.57 4.16 -3.09
CA LEU A 62 5.89 3.48 -4.35
C LEU A 62 7.14 2.60 -4.21
N PRO A 63 7.25 1.51 -4.99
CA PRO A 63 8.49 0.76 -5.15
C PRO A 63 9.66 1.65 -5.59
N ARG A 64 10.87 1.35 -5.12
CA ARG A 64 12.09 2.14 -5.39
C ARG A 64 12.37 2.28 -6.89
N ASP A 65 12.15 1.20 -7.65
CA ASP A 65 12.30 1.19 -9.11
C ASP A 65 11.31 2.11 -9.82
N TRP A 66 10.15 2.38 -9.22
CA TRP A 66 9.19 3.35 -9.76
C TRP A 66 9.57 4.78 -9.37
N GLN A 67 10.06 4.98 -8.15
CA GLN A 67 10.57 6.28 -7.70
C GLN A 67 11.74 6.74 -8.57
N GLU A 68 12.68 5.85 -8.89
CA GLU A 68 13.83 6.12 -9.75
C GLU A 68 13.38 6.50 -11.17
N LYS A 69 12.46 5.74 -11.77
CA LYS A 69 11.90 6.09 -13.10
C LYS A 69 11.22 7.46 -13.13
N ILE A 70 10.45 7.80 -12.09
CA ILE A 70 9.77 9.10 -12.00
C ILE A 70 10.79 10.23 -11.91
N ARG A 71 11.87 10.05 -11.14
CA ARG A 71 12.96 11.01 -11.02
C ARG A 71 13.68 11.23 -12.34
N ASP A 72 13.99 10.14 -13.04
CA ASP A 72 14.65 10.17 -14.35
C ASP A 72 13.76 10.85 -15.41
N GLU A 73 12.45 10.56 -15.43
CA GLU A 73 11.51 11.13 -16.40
C GLU A 73 11.19 12.61 -16.14
N LEU A 74 11.16 13.04 -14.87
CA LEU A 74 10.82 14.41 -14.48
C LEU A 74 12.05 15.31 -14.26
N GLY A 75 13.26 14.75 -14.29
CA GLY A 75 14.50 15.50 -14.08
C GLY A 75 14.66 16.07 -12.66
N VAL A 76 14.13 15.37 -11.64
CA VAL A 76 14.12 15.79 -10.22
C VAL A 76 14.79 14.77 -9.30
#